data_AF-A0A6V7WIS5-F1
#
_entry.id   AF-A0A6V7WIS5-F1
#
_cell.length_a   1.000
_cell.length_b   1.000
_cell.length_c   1.000
_cell.angle_alpha   90.00
_cell.angle_beta   90.00
_cell.angle_gamma   90.00
#
_symmetry.space_group_name_H-M   'P 1'
#
loop_
_entity.id
_entity.type
_entity.pdbx_description
1 polymer ?
#
loop_
_entity_poly.entity_id
_entity_poly.type
_entity_poly.pdbx_seq_one_letter_code
_entity_poly.pdbx_strand_id
1 'polypeptide(L)'
;MSVQQLLDRINFLETRNSFLETRNSFLETRNNFLETRNNFLEARNNFLEARLGELEPRLGILETRINFLERMIGLPLILLGHQGGFVRSTSPHCVQLGLTEFFDEGYTAYQPFTKIASQTFAINYFEVIFKDVENFELIGVYNKDHDIFIGKSKVLHLNNKPQGRIVLGDLDVDGALTFGCGVLWPAKNKFYKESIPHIFFTLNGQKIGKFVPVESGADTFYPKFDEGKEDGDIFESTVNFGPENFLFNVLELDLLGDDYTQEEWSPL
;
A
#
# COMPACT_ATOMS: atom_id res chain seq x y z
N MET A 1 -58.80 -60.45 -26.72
CA MET A 1 -58.82 -59.28 -25.83
C MET A 1 -60.26 -59.07 -25.41
N SER A 2 -60.58 -59.17 -24.11
CA SER A 2 -61.96 -58.98 -23.62
C SER A 2 -62.27 -57.48 -23.47
N VAL A 3 -63.55 -57.13 -23.51
CA VAL A 3 -64.03 -55.75 -23.28
C VAL A 3 -63.52 -55.21 -21.93
N GLN A 4 -63.44 -56.07 -20.90
CA GLN A 4 -62.89 -55.70 -19.60
C GLN A 4 -61.42 -55.26 -19.67
N GLN A 5 -60.59 -56.01 -20.40
CA GLN A 5 -59.16 -55.65 -20.57
C GLN A 5 -58.98 -54.30 -21.30
N LEU A 6 -59.89 -53.96 -22.21
CA LEU A 6 -59.92 -52.66 -22.88
C LEU A 6 -60.28 -51.53 -21.91
N LEU A 7 -61.31 -51.73 -21.08
CA LEU A 7 -61.74 -50.76 -20.07
C LEU A 7 -60.64 -50.49 -19.03
N ASP A 8 -59.99 -51.54 -18.54
CA ASP A 8 -58.90 -51.40 -17.57
C ASP A 8 -57.71 -50.61 -18.16
N ARG A 9 -57.42 -50.82 -19.45
CA ARG A 9 -56.36 -50.08 -20.16
C ARG A 9 -56.73 -48.61 -20.38
N ILE A 10 -58.00 -48.31 -20.67
CA ILE A 10 -58.50 -46.93 -20.78
C ILE A 10 -58.37 -46.22 -19.44
N ASN A 11 -58.86 -46.82 -18.36
CA ASN A 11 -58.78 -46.25 -17.01
C ASN A 11 -57.32 -45.98 -16.57
N PHE A 12 -56.41 -46.90 -16.91
CA PHE A 12 -54.98 -46.71 -16.66
C PHE A 12 -54.40 -45.52 -17.44
N LEU A 13 -54.77 -45.37 -18.71
CA LEU A 13 -54.33 -44.24 -19.54
C LEU A 13 -54.91 -42.91 -19.05
N GLU A 14 -56.16 -42.88 -18.63
CA GLU A 14 -56.80 -41.69 -18.04
C GLU A 14 -56.10 -41.26 -16.76
N THR A 15 -55.80 -42.21 -15.86
CA THR A 15 -55.05 -41.94 -14.62
C THR A 15 -53.66 -41.38 -14.93
N ARG A 16 -52.97 -41.96 -15.93
CA ARG A 16 -51.65 -41.48 -16.37
C ARG A 16 -51.72 -40.07 -16.98
N ASN A 17 -52.74 -39.78 -17.77
CA ASN A 17 -52.93 -38.45 -18.36
C ASN A 17 -53.18 -37.41 -17.27
N SER A 18 -54.05 -37.69 -16.30
CA SER A 18 -54.31 -36.79 -15.17
C SER A 18 -53.05 -36.50 -14.34
N PHE A 19 -52.18 -37.50 -14.16
CA PHE A 19 -50.88 -37.31 -13.52
C PHE A 19 -49.95 -36.40 -14.35
N LEU A 20 -49.92 -36.57 -15.67
CA LEU A 20 -49.12 -35.71 -16.56
C LEU A 20 -49.62 -34.26 -16.59
N GLU A 21 -50.93 -34.05 -16.60
CA GLU A 21 -51.55 -32.72 -16.51
C GLU A 21 -51.15 -32.02 -15.20
N THR A 22 -51.24 -32.73 -14.07
CA THR A 22 -50.83 -32.21 -12.77
C THR A 22 -49.34 -31.83 -12.76
N ARG A 23 -48.48 -32.66 -13.34
CA ARG A 23 -47.04 -32.38 -13.46
C ARG A 23 -46.77 -31.17 -14.35
N ASN A 24 -47.49 -31.01 -15.45
CA ASN A 24 -47.34 -29.86 -16.34
C ASN A 24 -47.75 -28.56 -15.64
N SER A 25 -48.87 -28.56 -14.91
CA SER A 25 -49.31 -27.41 -14.12
C SER A 25 -48.29 -27.00 -13.05
N PHE A 26 -47.64 -27.98 -12.40
CA PHE A 26 -46.54 -27.70 -11.47
C PHE A 26 -45.32 -27.06 -12.16
N LEU A 27 -44.95 -27.56 -13.34
CA LEU A 27 -43.83 -26.99 -14.11
C LEU A 27 -44.12 -25.56 -14.58
N GLU A 28 -45.35 -25.28 -15.00
CA GLU A 28 -45.79 -23.93 -15.38
C GLU A 28 -45.71 -22.97 -14.19
N THR A 29 -46.19 -23.39 -13.02
CA THR A 29 -46.08 -22.61 -11.78
C THR A 29 -44.62 -22.31 -11.43
N ARG A 30 -43.73 -23.30 -11.59
CA ARG A 30 -42.29 -23.13 -11.35
C ARG A 30 -41.66 -22.16 -12.35
N ASN A 31 -42.04 -22.20 -13.61
CA ASN A 31 -41.55 -21.27 -14.63
C ASN A 31 -41.96 -19.83 -14.32
N ASN A 32 -43.23 -19.61 -13.94
CA ASN A 32 -43.73 -18.28 -13.55
C ASN A 32 -42.96 -17.72 -12.33
N PHE A 33 -42.61 -18.58 -11.37
CA PHE A 33 -41.78 -18.18 -10.24
C PHE A 33 -40.36 -17.78 -10.67
N LEU A 34 -39.74 -18.54 -11.59
CA LEU A 34 -38.42 -18.21 -12.11
C LEU A 34 -38.41 -16.91 -12.91
N GLU A 35 -39.45 -16.65 -13.71
CA GLU A 35 -39.62 -15.40 -14.45
C GLU A 35 -39.74 -14.21 -13.49
N THR A 36 -40.57 -14.34 -12.44
CA THR A 36 -40.69 -13.31 -11.40
C THR A 36 -39.35 -13.01 -10.72
N ARG A 37 -38.56 -14.05 -10.44
CA ARG A 37 -37.22 -13.89 -9.85
C ARG A 37 -36.25 -13.20 -10.80
N ASN A 38 -36.28 -13.50 -12.09
CA ASN A 38 -35.45 -12.84 -13.08
C ASN A 38 -35.79 -11.35 -13.18
N ASN A 39 -37.07 -11.00 -13.23
CA ASN A 39 -37.50 -9.60 -13.26
C ASN A 39 -37.03 -8.82 -12.01
N PHE A 40 -37.04 -9.46 -10.83
CA PHE A 40 -36.48 -8.86 -9.62
C PHE A 40 -34.96 -8.63 -9.70
N LEU A 41 -34.21 -9.58 -10.26
CA LEU A 41 -32.76 -9.45 -10.44
C LEU A 41 -32.42 -8.34 -11.44
N GLU A 42 -33.17 -8.22 -12.53
CA GLU A 42 -33.01 -7.16 -13.52
C GLU A 42 -33.26 -5.78 -12.90
N ALA A 43 -34.36 -5.63 -12.14
CA ALA A 43 -34.65 -4.39 -11.42
C ALA A 43 -33.53 -4.01 -10.42
N ARG A 44 -32.95 -5.00 -9.74
CA ARG A 44 -31.82 -4.79 -8.83
C ARG A 44 -30.56 -4.34 -9.56
N ASN A 45 -30.26 -4.93 -10.71
CA ASN A 45 -29.11 -4.51 -11.53
C ASN A 45 -29.28 -3.08 -12.02
N ASN A 46 -30.45 -2.72 -12.53
CA ASN A 46 -30.76 -1.35 -12.97
C ASN A 46 -30.59 -0.33 -11.83
N PHE A 47 -31.00 -0.70 -10.60
CA PHE A 47 -30.80 0.15 -9.42
C PHE A 47 -29.30 0.34 -9.07
N LEU A 48 -28.49 -0.71 -9.20
CA LEU A 48 -27.06 -0.64 -8.95
C LEU A 48 -26.33 0.20 -10.01
N GLU A 49 -26.69 0.04 -11.28
CA GLU A 49 -26.17 0.86 -12.38
C GLU A 49 -26.50 2.34 -12.19
N ALA A 50 -27.73 2.67 -11.82
CA ALA A 50 -28.11 4.05 -11.51
C ALA A 50 -27.28 4.64 -10.36
N ARG A 51 -27.04 3.87 -9.29
CA ARG A 51 -26.17 4.29 -8.18
C ARG A 51 -24.73 4.53 -8.62
N LEU A 52 -24.18 3.66 -9.46
CA LEU A 52 -22.84 3.86 -10.01
C LEU A 52 -22.75 5.13 -10.84
N GLY A 53 -23.75 5.38 -11.69
CA GLY A 53 -23.86 6.61 -12.48
C GLY A 53 -23.99 7.89 -11.64
N GLU A 54 -24.51 7.81 -10.41
CA GLU A 54 -24.51 8.94 -9.46
C GLU A 54 -23.16 9.12 -8.73
N LEU A 55 -22.40 8.05 -8.52
CA LEU A 55 -21.11 8.08 -7.82
C LEU A 55 -20.00 8.64 -8.69
N GLU A 56 -19.98 8.29 -9.98
CA GLU A 56 -18.96 8.72 -10.94
C GLU A 56 -18.80 10.25 -11.05
N PRO A 57 -19.85 11.07 -11.22
CA PRO A 57 -19.71 12.53 -11.23
C PRO A 57 -19.30 13.09 -9.86
N ARG A 58 -19.67 12.44 -8.74
CA ARG A 58 -19.24 12.87 -7.41
C ARG A 58 -17.74 12.66 -7.21
N LEU A 59 -17.19 11.57 -7.74
CA LEU A 59 -15.75 11.33 -7.76
C LEU A 59 -15.03 12.38 -8.61
N GLY A 60 -15.55 12.72 -9.81
CA GLY A 60 -14.98 13.78 -10.64
C GLY A 60 -15.02 15.18 -9.97
N ILE A 61 -16.09 15.49 -9.24
CA ILE A 61 -16.16 16.73 -8.43
C ILE A 61 -15.12 16.70 -7.29
N LEU A 62 -14.97 15.56 -6.62
CA LEU A 62 -13.99 15.40 -5.55
C LEU A 62 -12.57 15.58 -6.08
N GLU A 63 -12.25 14.96 -7.22
CA GLU A 63 -10.98 15.12 -7.93
C GLU A 63 -10.74 16.58 -8.34
N THR A 64 -11.75 17.27 -8.85
CA THR A 64 -11.65 18.70 -9.18
C THR A 64 -11.39 19.56 -7.94
N ARG A 65 -12.02 19.21 -6.80
CA ARG A 65 -11.81 19.91 -5.52
C ARG A 65 -10.43 19.64 -4.95
N ILE A 66 -9.92 18.41 -5.06
CA ILE A 66 -8.55 18.06 -4.67
C ILE A 66 -7.57 18.87 -5.52
N ASN A 67 -7.71 18.86 -6.85
CA ASN A 67 -6.91 19.70 -7.75
C ASN A 67 -6.97 21.20 -7.41
N PHE A 68 -8.14 21.71 -7.01
CA PHE A 68 -8.29 23.10 -6.59
C PHE A 68 -7.59 23.40 -5.26
N LEU A 69 -7.69 22.50 -4.28
CA LEU A 69 -6.99 22.61 -3.01
C LEU A 69 -5.47 22.51 -3.22
N GLU A 70 -5.01 21.59 -4.05
CA GLU A 70 -3.61 21.48 -4.46
C GLU A 70 -3.12 22.77 -5.12
N ARG A 71 -3.94 23.42 -5.96
CA ARG A 71 -3.62 24.73 -6.56
C ARG A 71 -3.66 25.89 -5.57
N MET A 72 -4.54 25.86 -4.56
CA MET A 72 -4.56 26.89 -3.51
C MET A 72 -3.39 26.73 -2.54
N ILE A 73 -2.99 25.50 -2.24
CA ILE A 73 -1.83 25.17 -1.41
C ILE A 73 -0.53 25.33 -2.23
N GLY A 74 -0.61 25.35 -3.57
CA GLY A 74 0.49 25.38 -4.54
C GLY A 74 0.51 26.58 -5.53
N LEU A 75 0.04 27.76 -5.16
CA LEU A 75 0.41 29.04 -5.80
C LEU A 75 1.06 29.96 -4.75
N PRO A 76 2.04 30.79 -5.17
CA PRO A 76 3.33 30.87 -4.52
C PRO A 76 3.33 31.95 -3.45
N LEU A 77 4.02 31.69 -2.34
CA LEU A 77 4.68 32.75 -1.58
C LEU A 77 5.82 33.33 -2.43
N ILE A 78 5.51 34.00 -3.54
CA ILE A 78 6.42 34.90 -4.25
C ILE A 78 5.83 36.29 -4.15
N LEU A 79 5.98 36.87 -2.96
CA LEU A 79 6.38 38.25 -2.79
C LEU A 79 7.20 38.30 -1.50
N LEU A 80 8.45 37.82 -1.61
CA LEU A 80 9.66 38.47 -1.10
C LEU A 80 10.84 37.47 -1.19
N GLY A 81 11.69 37.68 -2.19
CA GLY A 81 13.13 37.42 -2.06
C GLY A 81 13.66 36.01 -2.40
N HIS A 82 14.29 35.94 -3.56
CA HIS A 82 15.54 35.21 -3.87
C HIS A 82 15.53 33.69 -4.13
N GLN A 83 15.70 33.38 -5.42
CA GLN A 83 16.55 32.36 -6.07
C GLN A 83 16.77 31.01 -5.35
N GLY A 84 16.19 29.93 -5.92
CA GLY A 84 16.50 28.52 -5.63
C GLY A 84 15.77 27.61 -6.63
N GLY A 85 16.41 26.52 -7.06
CA GLY A 85 16.18 25.82 -8.33
C GLY A 85 14.86 25.06 -8.50
N PHE A 86 14.44 24.92 -9.76
CA PHE A 86 13.32 24.07 -10.17
C PHE A 86 13.74 22.59 -10.20
N VAL A 87 13.04 21.71 -9.49
CA VAL A 87 13.14 20.25 -9.68
C VAL A 87 12.11 19.81 -10.72
N ARG A 88 12.58 19.27 -11.84
CA ARG A 88 11.74 18.70 -12.92
C ARG A 88 11.72 17.18 -12.75
N SER A 89 10.62 16.62 -12.26
CA SER A 89 10.37 15.18 -12.37
C SER A 89 10.00 14.84 -13.82
N THR A 90 10.70 13.87 -14.43
CA THR A 90 10.35 13.31 -15.74
C THR A 90 9.55 12.01 -15.64
N SER A 91 9.08 11.62 -14.46
CA SER A 91 8.22 10.45 -14.26
C SER A 91 6.79 10.88 -13.92
N PRO A 92 5.76 10.46 -14.68
CA PRO A 92 4.36 10.77 -14.37
C PRO A 92 3.85 10.10 -13.09
N HIS A 93 4.68 9.33 -12.37
CA HIS A 93 4.31 8.56 -11.17
C HIS A 93 5.01 9.07 -9.89
N CYS A 94 5.85 10.11 -9.98
CA CYS A 94 6.49 10.72 -8.81
C CYS A 94 5.69 11.94 -8.32
N VAL A 95 5.23 11.90 -7.07
CA VAL A 95 4.52 13.01 -6.41
C VAL A 95 5.51 14.14 -6.13
N GLN A 96 5.15 15.36 -6.55
CA GLN A 96 5.91 16.58 -6.31
C GLN A 96 6.13 16.78 -4.79
N LEU A 97 7.39 16.79 -4.35
CA LEU A 97 7.78 17.01 -2.96
C LEU A 97 7.34 18.43 -2.53
N GLY A 98 6.36 18.50 -1.63
CA GLY A 98 5.94 19.74 -0.99
C GLY A 98 6.89 20.11 0.14
N LEU A 99 7.65 21.19 -0.08
CA LEU A 99 8.35 22.10 0.83
C LEU A 99 8.89 21.56 2.18
N THR A 100 10.22 21.54 2.24
CA THR A 100 11.12 21.63 3.39
C THR A 100 10.76 22.77 4.36
N GLU A 101 10.57 22.45 5.64
CA GLU A 101 10.75 23.44 6.71
C GLU A 101 12.20 23.35 7.21
N PHE A 102 12.94 24.45 7.04
CA PHE A 102 14.30 24.62 7.56
C PHE A 102 14.28 24.57 9.09
N PHE A 103 14.72 23.45 9.65
CA PHE A 103 15.49 23.43 10.88
C PHE A 103 16.78 22.69 10.58
N ASP A 104 17.90 23.25 11.02
CA ASP A 104 19.27 22.82 10.72
C ASP A 104 19.42 21.28 10.55
N GLU A 105 20.04 20.87 9.44
CA GLU A 105 20.45 19.50 9.07
C GLU A 105 19.43 18.60 8.33
N GLY A 106 19.52 18.60 6.99
CA GLY A 106 19.12 17.48 6.12
C GLY A 106 17.78 17.61 5.39
N TYR A 107 17.74 17.16 4.13
CA TYR A 107 16.50 17.09 3.36
C TYR A 107 15.51 16.16 4.07
N THR A 108 14.34 16.66 4.43
CA THR A 108 13.32 15.88 5.12
C THR A 108 12.03 15.95 4.32
N ALA A 109 11.48 14.79 3.93
CA ALA A 109 10.25 14.73 3.16
C ALA A 109 9.05 14.48 4.07
N TYR A 110 8.02 15.31 3.96
CA TYR A 110 6.77 15.18 4.72
C TYR A 110 5.71 14.35 3.98
N GLN A 111 6.10 13.53 3.00
CA GLN A 111 5.14 12.77 2.19
C GLN A 111 4.61 11.53 2.94
N PRO A 112 3.34 11.14 2.70
CA PRO A 112 2.77 9.94 3.29
C PRO A 112 3.38 8.68 2.66
N PHE A 113 3.53 7.63 3.46
CA PHE A 113 3.93 6.30 2.99
C PHE A 113 2.86 5.65 2.13
N THR A 114 3.28 4.75 1.24
CA THR A 114 2.35 3.79 0.65
C THR A 114 2.07 2.66 1.62
N LYS A 115 0.79 2.37 1.84
CA LYS A 115 0.32 1.20 2.57
C LYS A 115 0.33 -0.04 1.66
N ILE A 116 1.17 -1.02 1.97
CA ILE A 116 1.26 -2.27 1.20
C ILE A 116 0.70 -3.45 2.02
N ALA A 117 -0.15 -4.25 1.36
CA ALA A 117 -0.77 -5.50 1.82
C ALA A 117 -1.78 -5.43 2.99
N SER A 118 -2.75 -6.36 3.00
CA SER A 118 -3.60 -6.65 4.17
C SER A 118 -4.06 -8.12 4.22
N GLN A 119 -3.75 -8.79 5.34
CA GLN A 119 -4.63 -9.73 6.06
C GLN A 119 -4.06 -10.09 7.46
N THR A 120 -2.76 -9.87 7.74
CA THR A 120 -2.14 -10.16 9.06
C THR A 120 -1.16 -9.10 9.59
N PHE A 121 -0.81 -8.07 8.83
CA PHE A 121 0.03 -6.96 9.25
C PHE A 121 -0.26 -5.72 8.38
N ALA A 122 0.19 -4.54 8.82
CA ALA A 122 0.21 -3.33 8.00
C ALA A 122 1.66 -2.93 7.72
N ILE A 123 1.97 -2.53 6.48
CA ILE A 123 3.29 -1.98 6.13
C ILE A 123 3.10 -0.62 5.48
N ASN A 124 3.95 0.31 5.89
CA ASN A 124 4.23 1.57 5.21
C ASN A 124 5.64 1.49 4.61
N TYR A 125 5.82 1.79 3.33
CA TYR A 125 7.11 1.61 2.65
C TYR A 125 7.37 2.68 1.58
N PHE A 126 8.65 3.01 1.35
CA PHE A 126 9.12 3.88 0.28
C PHE A 126 10.52 3.48 -0.22
N GLU A 127 10.84 3.85 -1.45
CA GLU A 127 12.15 3.64 -2.09
C GLU A 127 12.75 4.95 -2.60
N VAL A 128 14.07 5.08 -2.50
CA VAL A 128 14.87 6.17 -3.06
C VAL A 128 15.90 5.55 -3.99
N ILE A 129 15.87 5.94 -5.26
CA ILE A 129 16.77 5.51 -6.32
C ILE A 129 17.85 6.57 -6.49
N PHE A 130 19.00 6.32 -5.89
CA PHE A 130 20.18 7.17 -6.01
C PHE A 130 20.87 6.95 -7.36
N LYS A 131 20.99 8.04 -8.13
CA LYS A 131 21.74 8.01 -9.39
C LYS A 131 23.24 7.82 -9.19
N ASP A 132 23.74 8.32 -8.06
CA ASP A 132 25.13 8.22 -7.64
C ASP A 132 25.18 7.86 -6.15
N VAL A 133 25.85 6.77 -5.82
CA VAL A 133 26.00 6.27 -4.45
C VAL A 133 26.84 7.20 -3.60
N GLU A 134 27.73 7.99 -4.20
CA GLU A 134 28.56 8.93 -3.45
C GLU A 134 27.74 10.04 -2.78
N ASN A 135 26.57 10.34 -3.35
CA ASN A 135 25.60 11.30 -2.81
C ASN A 135 24.68 10.68 -1.75
N PHE A 136 24.68 9.36 -1.53
CA PHE A 136 23.85 8.80 -0.46
C PHE A 136 24.37 9.26 0.91
N GLU A 137 23.59 10.06 1.63
CA GLU A 137 23.92 10.44 3.00
C GLU A 137 23.12 9.66 4.03
N LEU A 138 21.80 9.55 3.86
CA LEU A 138 20.98 8.74 4.74
C LEU A 138 19.65 8.32 4.12
N ILE A 139 19.08 7.26 4.70
CA ILE A 139 17.67 6.89 4.53
C ILE A 139 17.13 6.37 5.86
N GLY A 140 15.88 6.71 6.19
CA GLY A 140 15.28 6.32 7.45
C GLY A 140 13.88 6.84 7.65
N VAL A 141 13.47 6.81 8.92
CA VAL A 141 12.22 7.35 9.39
C VAL A 141 12.43 8.09 10.70
N TYR A 142 11.58 9.07 10.93
CA TYR A 142 11.57 9.80 12.18
C TYR A 142 10.15 10.06 12.67
N ASN A 143 10.02 10.36 13.94
CA ASN A 143 8.85 10.93 14.58
C ASN A 143 9.32 11.85 15.72
N LYS A 144 8.38 12.31 16.56
CA LYS A 144 8.69 13.20 17.69
C LYS A 144 9.66 12.61 18.74
N ASP A 145 9.70 11.28 18.86
CA ASP A 145 10.44 10.55 19.91
C ASP A 145 11.63 9.76 19.34
N HIS A 146 11.63 9.46 18.04
CA HIS A 146 12.52 8.49 17.39
C HIS A 146 13.08 9.06 16.08
N ASP A 147 14.38 8.90 15.88
CA ASP A 147 15.09 9.17 14.64
C ASP A 147 15.91 7.92 14.32
N ILE A 148 15.58 7.26 13.21
CA ILE A 148 16.04 5.90 12.89
C ILE A 148 16.43 5.86 11.42
N PHE A 149 17.72 5.78 11.13
CA PHE A 149 18.24 5.86 9.77
C PHE A 149 19.52 5.08 9.56
N ILE A 150 19.76 4.66 8.32
CA ILE A 150 21.07 4.20 7.86
C ILE A 150 21.77 5.39 7.22
N GLY A 151 22.97 5.71 7.70
CA GLY A 151 23.81 6.77 7.13
C GLY A 151 24.83 6.25 6.10
N LYS A 152 25.53 7.16 5.43
CA LYS A 152 26.62 6.92 4.45
C LYS A 152 27.71 5.98 4.95
N SER A 153 28.00 6.04 6.24
CA SER A 153 28.92 5.13 6.92
C SER A 153 28.44 3.68 6.98
N LYS A 154 27.22 3.40 6.48
CA LYS A 154 26.52 2.12 6.59
C LYS A 154 26.42 1.72 8.06
N VAL A 155 25.95 2.65 8.87
CA VAL A 155 25.69 2.45 10.30
C VAL A 155 24.23 2.75 10.54
N LEU A 156 23.57 1.92 11.34
CA LEU A 156 22.21 2.17 11.78
C LEU A 156 22.25 3.08 13.00
N HIS A 157 21.56 4.21 12.89
CA HIS A 157 21.41 5.21 13.93
C HIS A 157 20.02 5.09 14.56
N LEU A 158 19.97 5.21 15.89
CA LEU A 158 18.74 5.27 16.70
C LEU A 158 18.88 6.40 17.73
N ASN A 159 17.80 7.10 18.06
CA ASN A 159 17.79 8.03 19.19
C ASN A 159 18.31 7.36 20.48
N ASN A 160 19.27 8.00 21.15
CA ASN A 160 19.76 7.68 22.51
C ASN A 160 20.31 6.26 22.76
N LYS A 161 20.71 5.48 21.76
CA LYS A 161 21.46 4.21 21.96
C LYS A 161 22.77 4.22 21.18
N PRO A 162 23.86 3.66 21.73
CA PRO A 162 25.12 3.54 21.01
C PRO A 162 24.93 2.68 19.75
N GLN A 163 25.54 3.18 18.69
CA GLN A 163 25.47 2.81 17.28
C GLN A 163 25.63 1.29 17.07
N GLY A 164 24.58 0.63 16.58
CA GLY A 164 24.69 -0.72 16.05
C GLY A 164 25.28 -0.67 14.64
N ARG A 165 26.42 -1.32 14.42
CA ARG A 165 27.08 -1.36 13.11
C ARG A 165 26.37 -2.37 12.17
N ILE A 166 25.28 -1.97 11.50
CA ILE A 166 24.79 -2.72 10.33
C ILE A 166 25.68 -2.37 9.14
N VAL A 167 26.82 -3.04 9.01
CA VAL A 167 27.64 -2.92 7.80
C VAL A 167 26.87 -3.53 6.63
N LEU A 168 26.29 -2.68 5.79
CA LEU A 168 25.90 -3.09 4.45
C LEU A 168 27.18 -3.53 3.73
N GLY A 169 27.17 -4.70 3.10
CA GLY A 169 28.33 -5.20 2.36
C GLY A 169 28.84 -4.23 1.29
N ASP A 170 29.85 -4.61 0.54
CA ASP A 170 30.31 -3.79 -0.59
C ASP A 170 29.12 -3.50 -1.52
N LEU A 171 28.88 -2.20 -1.76
CA LEU A 171 27.82 -1.75 -2.65
C LEU A 171 28.42 -1.89 -4.04
N ASP A 172 27.90 -2.82 -4.84
CA ASP A 172 28.26 -2.88 -6.25
C ASP A 172 27.78 -1.58 -6.90
N VAL A 173 28.73 -0.77 -7.36
CA VAL A 173 28.51 0.59 -7.89
C VAL A 173 28.13 0.58 -9.37
N ASP A 174 28.03 -0.60 -10.00
CA ASP A 174 27.56 -0.73 -11.38
C ASP A 174 26.02 -0.64 -11.45
N GLY A 175 25.47 0.56 -11.25
CA GLY A 175 24.05 0.86 -11.49
C GLY A 175 23.41 1.88 -10.54
N ALA A 176 22.14 2.18 -10.79
CA ALA A 176 21.33 3.00 -9.88
C ALA A 176 21.07 2.22 -8.59
N LEU A 177 21.35 2.82 -7.44
CA LEU A 177 21.24 2.17 -6.15
C LEU A 177 19.90 2.51 -5.52
N THR A 178 19.08 1.49 -5.26
CA THR A 178 17.76 1.70 -4.66
C THR A 178 17.78 1.32 -3.20
N PHE A 179 17.69 2.31 -2.33
CA PHE A 179 17.44 2.08 -0.92
C PHE A 179 15.94 2.14 -0.65
N GLY A 180 15.46 1.32 0.27
CA GLY A 180 14.10 1.45 0.77
C GLY A 180 14.04 1.34 2.28
N CYS A 181 12.99 1.91 2.84
CA CYS A 181 12.74 1.88 4.27
C CYS A 181 11.25 1.67 4.51
N GLY A 182 10.94 0.78 5.45
CA GLY A 182 9.57 0.44 5.79
C GLY A 182 9.33 0.34 7.28
N VAL A 183 8.08 0.59 7.66
CA VAL A 183 7.55 0.38 9.00
C VAL A 183 6.45 -0.67 8.91
N LEU A 184 6.63 -1.74 9.68
CA LEU A 184 5.74 -2.89 9.76
C LEU A 184 5.01 -2.88 11.11
N TRP A 185 3.69 -3.08 11.10
CA TRP A 185 2.89 -3.33 12.29
C TRP A 185 2.36 -4.76 12.25
N PRO A 186 3.00 -5.70 12.96
CA PRO A 186 2.57 -7.09 12.99
C PRO A 186 1.28 -7.24 13.80
N ALA A 187 0.38 -8.14 13.38
CA ALA A 187 -0.72 -8.55 14.25
C ALA A 187 -0.21 -9.30 15.48
N LYS A 188 -0.94 -9.15 16.59
CA LYS A 188 -0.66 -9.89 17.83
C LYS A 188 -0.63 -11.39 17.57
N ASN A 189 0.47 -12.04 17.94
CA ASN A 189 0.67 -13.48 17.79
C ASN A 189 1.61 -14.02 18.89
N LYS A 190 2.02 -15.30 18.80
CA LYS A 190 2.90 -15.93 19.82
C LYS A 190 4.29 -15.30 19.93
N PHE A 191 4.75 -14.62 18.88
CA PHE A 191 6.02 -13.90 18.82
C PHE A 191 5.82 -12.41 19.17
N TYR A 192 4.79 -11.77 18.63
CA TYR A 192 4.44 -10.38 18.88
C TYR A 192 3.28 -10.27 19.89
N LYS A 193 3.62 -10.06 21.16
CA LYS A 193 2.62 -9.91 22.24
C LYS A 193 1.78 -8.63 22.08
N GLU A 194 2.38 -7.61 21.46
CA GLU A 194 1.77 -6.31 21.15
C GLU A 194 2.06 -5.93 19.70
N SER A 195 1.25 -5.04 19.12
CA SER A 195 1.42 -4.55 17.75
C SER A 195 2.45 -3.43 17.73
N ILE A 196 3.68 -3.75 18.11
CA ILE A 196 4.82 -2.82 18.15
C ILE A 196 5.29 -2.58 16.72
N PRO A 197 5.56 -1.33 16.29
CA PRO A 197 6.12 -1.06 14.98
C PRO A 197 7.56 -1.58 14.87
N HIS A 198 7.86 -2.19 13.73
CA HIS A 198 9.16 -2.72 13.35
C HIS A 198 9.68 -2.02 12.11
N ILE A 199 10.82 -1.35 12.21
CA ILE A 199 11.45 -0.69 11.07
C ILE A 199 12.39 -1.67 10.37
N PHE A 200 12.40 -1.65 9.04
CA PHE A 200 13.33 -2.41 8.23
C PHE A 200 13.82 -1.59 7.04
N PHE A 201 14.92 -2.07 6.46
CA PHE A 201 15.57 -1.44 5.33
C PHE A 201 15.74 -2.45 4.21
N THR A 202 15.80 -1.95 2.98
CA THR A 202 16.04 -2.75 1.78
C THR A 202 17.10 -2.10 0.92
N LEU A 203 17.84 -2.92 0.19
CA LEU A 203 18.80 -2.51 -0.81
C LEU A 203 18.53 -3.28 -2.10
N ASN A 204 18.30 -2.56 -3.20
CA ASN A 204 17.94 -3.13 -4.51
C ASN A 204 16.79 -4.16 -4.40
N GLY A 205 15.79 -3.83 -3.61
CA GLY A 205 14.62 -4.67 -3.37
C GLY A 205 14.82 -5.83 -2.38
N GLN A 206 16.01 -6.03 -1.82
CA GLN A 206 16.27 -7.09 -0.83
C GLN A 206 16.34 -6.54 0.59
N LYS A 207 15.70 -7.18 1.58
CA LYS A 207 15.81 -6.80 2.99
C LYS A 207 17.26 -6.91 3.47
N ILE A 208 17.74 -5.86 4.12
CA ILE A 208 19.06 -5.77 4.72
C ILE A 208 18.94 -5.67 6.24
N GLY A 209 19.80 -6.40 6.96
CA GLY A 209 19.75 -6.46 8.41
C GLY A 209 18.48 -7.10 8.97
N LYS A 210 18.25 -6.85 10.26
CA LYS A 210 17.08 -7.33 11.03
C LYS A 210 16.07 -6.20 11.26
N PHE A 211 14.91 -6.54 11.79
CA PHE A 211 13.93 -5.54 12.20
C PHE A 211 14.38 -4.77 13.44
N VAL A 212 14.04 -3.49 13.48
CA VAL A 212 14.24 -2.61 14.62
C VAL A 212 12.90 -2.41 15.32
N PRO A 213 12.63 -3.09 16.45
CA PRO A 213 11.42 -2.86 17.23
C PRO A 213 11.46 -1.49 17.90
N VAL A 214 10.34 -0.77 17.86
CA VAL A 214 10.23 0.58 18.42
C VAL A 214 9.22 0.59 19.58
N GLU A 215 9.75 0.52 20.80
CA GLU A 215 8.97 0.57 22.03
C GLU A 215 8.48 2.00 22.30
N SER A 216 7.17 2.24 22.14
CA SER A 216 6.41 3.45 22.55
C SER A 216 6.02 4.47 21.46
N GLY A 217 4.78 4.97 21.57
CA GLY A 217 4.50 6.40 21.46
C GLY A 217 4.03 6.99 20.13
N ALA A 218 4.22 6.32 19.00
CA ALA A 218 3.88 6.90 17.70
C ALA A 218 3.04 5.97 16.82
N ASP A 219 1.85 6.44 16.48
CA ASP A 219 1.01 5.87 15.41
C ASP A 219 1.54 6.25 14.01
N THR A 220 2.45 7.23 13.94
CA THR A 220 2.87 7.85 12.68
C THR A 220 4.38 8.05 12.64
N PHE A 221 5.00 7.57 11.57
CA PHE A 221 6.38 7.86 11.18
C PHE A 221 6.37 8.73 9.93
N TYR A 222 7.48 9.42 9.66
CA TYR A 222 7.73 10.22 8.46
C TYR A 222 9.02 9.76 7.78
N PRO A 223 9.07 9.72 6.43
CA PRO A 223 10.26 9.32 5.70
C PRO A 223 11.38 10.37 5.84
N LYS A 224 12.62 9.90 5.95
CA LYS A 224 13.84 10.71 6.04
C LYS A 224 14.84 10.21 4.99
N PHE A 225 15.42 11.10 4.18
CA PHE A 225 16.49 10.73 3.25
C PHE A 225 17.27 11.97 2.82
N ASP A 226 18.57 11.82 2.59
CA ASP A 226 19.45 12.94 2.22
C ASP A 226 20.44 12.52 1.12
N GLU A 227 20.72 13.47 0.22
CA GLU A 227 21.67 13.37 -0.88
C GLU A 227 23.01 14.12 -0.64
N GLY A 228 23.26 14.68 0.54
CA GLY A 228 24.55 15.32 0.88
C GLY A 228 24.93 16.49 0.01
N LYS A 229 23.96 17.06 -0.69
CA LYS A 229 24.20 18.17 -1.60
C LYS A 229 24.21 19.49 -0.86
N GLU A 230 24.93 20.46 -1.40
CA GLU A 230 24.94 21.81 -0.88
C GLU A 230 23.63 22.53 -1.21
N ASP A 231 23.32 23.56 -0.42
CA ASP A 231 22.08 24.33 -0.59
C ASP A 231 22.01 24.95 -2.00
N GLY A 232 20.94 24.62 -2.74
CA GLY A 232 20.71 25.07 -4.12
C GLY A 232 21.06 24.05 -5.20
N ASP A 233 21.68 22.92 -4.87
CA ASP A 233 21.94 21.84 -5.82
C ASP A 233 20.65 21.08 -6.18
N ILE A 234 20.63 20.54 -7.40
CA ILE A 234 19.49 19.76 -7.91
C ILE A 234 19.52 18.37 -7.28
N PHE A 235 18.47 18.01 -6.53
CA PHE A 235 18.23 16.63 -6.11
C PHE A 235 18.00 15.75 -7.33
N GLU A 236 18.83 14.74 -7.52
CA GLU A 236 18.84 13.96 -8.76
C GLU A 236 18.20 12.58 -8.63
N SER A 237 18.02 12.08 -7.41
CA SER A 237 17.41 10.79 -7.15
C SER A 237 15.92 10.82 -7.40
N THR A 238 15.41 9.63 -7.69
CA THR A 238 13.98 9.42 -7.83
C THR A 238 13.46 8.81 -6.55
N VAL A 239 12.37 9.36 -6.02
CA VAL A 239 11.72 8.80 -4.83
C VAL A 239 10.39 8.19 -5.23
N ASN A 240 10.15 6.95 -4.81
CA ASN A 240 8.89 6.24 -4.97
C ASN A 240 8.17 6.15 -3.62
N PHE A 241 7.13 6.98 -3.49
CA PHE A 241 6.12 6.89 -2.43
C PHE A 241 4.79 6.31 -2.91
N GLY A 242 4.71 5.88 -4.18
CA GLY A 242 3.47 5.47 -4.84
C GLY A 242 3.06 4.02 -4.56
N PRO A 243 1.85 3.61 -4.96
CA PRO A 243 1.28 2.29 -4.62
C PRO A 243 1.93 1.11 -5.35
N GLU A 244 2.72 1.37 -6.39
CA GLU A 244 3.19 0.38 -7.35
C GLU A 244 4.66 0.61 -7.74
N ASN A 245 5.26 -0.37 -8.43
CA ASN A 245 6.63 -0.34 -8.97
C ASN A 245 7.74 -0.25 -7.92
N PHE A 246 7.55 -0.87 -6.76
CA PHE A 246 8.66 -1.13 -5.85
C PHE A 246 9.55 -2.25 -6.39
N LEU A 247 10.86 -2.13 -6.19
CA LEU A 247 11.77 -3.26 -6.37
C LEU A 247 11.58 -4.29 -5.25
N PHE A 248 11.24 -3.82 -4.05
CA PHE A 248 10.95 -4.70 -2.92
C PHE A 248 9.66 -5.47 -3.10
N ASN A 249 9.78 -6.80 -3.05
CA ASN A 249 8.65 -7.70 -3.06
C ASN A 249 8.20 -7.99 -1.61
N VAL A 250 7.07 -7.42 -1.20
CA VAL A 250 6.53 -7.61 0.16
C VAL A 250 6.23 -9.08 0.48
N LEU A 251 5.99 -9.93 -0.52
CA LEU A 251 5.76 -11.37 -0.29
C LEU A 251 7.03 -12.13 0.16
N GLU A 252 8.20 -11.55 -0.03
CA GLU A 252 9.49 -12.11 0.40
C GLU A 252 9.86 -11.73 1.83
N LEU A 253 9.03 -10.91 2.49
CA LEU A 253 9.28 -10.49 3.86
C LEU A 253 8.95 -11.62 4.84
N ASP A 254 9.97 -12.24 5.43
CA ASP A 254 9.81 -13.16 6.55
C ASP A 254 9.60 -12.36 7.84
N LEU A 255 8.43 -12.54 8.47
CA LEU A 255 7.97 -11.79 9.63
C LEU A 255 8.26 -12.52 10.95
N LEU A 256 9.02 -13.61 10.92
CA LEU A 256 9.18 -14.48 12.07
C LEU A 256 10.45 -14.16 12.88
N GLY A 257 10.31 -13.30 13.88
CA GLY A 257 11.26 -13.21 15.00
C GLY A 257 12.68 -12.80 14.65
N ASP A 258 12.86 -12.12 13.52
CA ASP A 258 14.14 -11.59 13.05
C ASP A 258 14.35 -10.14 13.54
N ASP A 259 14.16 -9.92 14.84
CA ASP A 259 14.35 -8.62 15.48
C ASP A 259 15.78 -8.53 16.03
N TYR A 260 16.39 -7.34 16.00
CA TYR A 260 17.62 -7.09 16.74
C TYR A 260 17.38 -7.23 18.24
N THR A 261 18.07 -8.17 18.90
CA THR A 261 18.06 -8.28 20.36
C THR A 261 18.96 -7.23 21.00
N GLN A 262 18.72 -6.89 22.28
CA GLN A 262 19.56 -5.92 23.01
C GLN A 262 21.05 -6.29 23.01
N GLU A 263 21.38 -7.58 22.96
CA GLU A 263 22.75 -8.10 22.98
C GLU A 263 23.46 -8.02 21.62
N GLU A 264 22.70 -7.96 20.52
CA GLU A 264 23.24 -7.81 19.16
C GLU A 264 23.65 -6.37 18.83
N TRP A 265 23.24 -5.42 19.66
CA TRP A 265 23.80 -4.07 19.67
C TRP A 265 25.19 -4.15 20.28
N SER A 266 26.21 -4.31 19.43
CA SER A 266 27.60 -4.18 19.87
C SER A 266 27.82 -2.76 20.41
N PRO A 267 28.24 -2.58 21.67
CA PRO A 267 28.68 -1.27 22.11
C PRO A 267 29.93 -0.88 21.32
N LEU A 268 30.00 0.39 20.92
CA LEU A 268 31.22 1.03 20.42
C LEU A 268 32.36 0.94 21.45
#